data_AF-A0A850Q2U1-F1
#
_entry.id   AF-A0A850Q2U1-F1
#
_cell.length_a   1.000
_cell.length_b   1.000
_cell.length_c   1.000
_cell.angle_alpha   90.00
_cell.angle_beta   90.00
_cell.angle_gamma   90.00
#
_symmetry.space_group_name_H-M   'P 1'
#
loop_
_entity.id
_entity.type
_entity.pdbx_description
1 polymer ?
#
loop_
_entity_poly.entity_id
_entity_poly.type
_entity_poly.pdbx_seq_one_letter_code
_entity_poly.pdbx_strand_id
1 'polypeptide(L)'
;MDTSLPAVTAYSPMQKRLHWAVVILLALQYLFFDGMGRPFHQLMEGQDAWTTTVVIHLAIGVLVLLAALWRLSLRRSHGVPEEPEGTPDRAKLASKAVHYGIYALLIILPISGSVAWFGKIGTPAQVHEILTNVLLALVGIHVLAALVHQFVWKDNLLLRMK
;
A
#
# COMPACT_ATOMS: atom_id res chain seq x y z
N MET A 1 22.42 16.56 -30.83
CA MET A 1 22.74 15.57 -29.79
C MET A 1 21.43 15.25 -29.12
N ASP A 2 20.93 14.03 -29.31
CA ASP A 2 19.74 13.53 -28.63
C ASP A 2 20.10 13.35 -27.14
N THR A 3 19.48 14.17 -26.28
CA THR A 3 19.71 14.20 -24.83
C THR A 3 18.60 13.48 -24.07
N SER A 4 17.87 12.55 -24.71
CA SER A 4 16.95 11.69 -23.98
C SER A 4 17.73 10.81 -23.01
N LEU A 5 17.50 10.98 -21.70
CA LEU A 5 17.96 10.02 -20.70
C LEU A 5 17.48 8.62 -21.09
N PRO A 6 18.30 7.56 -20.92
CA PRO A 6 17.90 6.21 -21.29
C PRO A 6 16.60 5.84 -20.60
N ALA A 7 15.61 5.37 -21.37
CA ALA A 7 14.31 4.97 -20.86
C ALA A 7 14.47 3.86 -19.80
N VAL A 8 13.75 3.98 -18.68
CA VAL A 8 13.76 2.96 -17.63
C VAL A 8 13.04 1.72 -18.15
N THR A 9 13.78 0.63 -18.35
CA THR A 9 13.24 -0.59 -18.95
C THR A 9 12.67 -1.58 -17.92
N ALA A 10 13.11 -1.50 -16.65
CA ALA A 10 12.70 -2.42 -15.59
C ALA A 10 12.79 -1.80 -14.18
N TYR A 11 12.02 -2.36 -13.24
CA TYR A 11 12.17 -2.04 -11.81
C TYR A 11 13.46 -2.61 -11.25
N SER A 12 14.12 -1.86 -10.36
CA SER A 12 15.29 -2.32 -9.64
C SER A 12 14.94 -3.47 -8.68
N PRO A 13 15.90 -4.37 -8.35
CA PRO A 13 15.64 -5.47 -7.41
C PRO A 13 15.07 -5.00 -6.06
N MET A 14 15.50 -3.82 -5.59
CA MET A 14 15.00 -3.25 -4.34
C MET A 14 13.54 -2.79 -4.45
N GLN A 15 13.15 -2.17 -5.58
CA GLN A 15 11.75 -1.77 -5.81
C GLN A 15 10.81 -2.99 -5.78
N LYS A 16 11.25 -4.13 -6.34
CA LYS A 16 10.49 -5.39 -6.34
C LYS A 16 10.40 -6.00 -4.95
N ARG A 17 11.54 -6.13 -4.23
CA ARG A 17 11.56 -6.65 -2.86
C ARG A 17 10.66 -5.86 -1.93
N LEU A 18 10.74 -4.52 -1.97
CA LEU A 18 9.88 -3.67 -1.14
C LEU A 18 8.41 -3.78 -1.54
N HIS A 19 8.10 -3.94 -2.82
CA HIS A 19 6.71 -4.17 -3.26
C HIS A 19 6.14 -5.43 -2.61
N TRP A 20 6.84 -6.57 -2.76
CA TRP A 20 6.39 -7.84 -2.19
C TRP A 20 6.39 -7.84 -0.66
N ALA A 21 7.35 -7.17 -0.02
CA ALA A 21 7.35 -7.00 1.43
C ALA A 21 6.08 -6.27 1.90
N VAL A 22 5.69 -5.17 1.25
CA VAL A 22 4.44 -4.46 1.56
C VAL A 22 3.23 -5.36 1.34
N VAL A 23 3.17 -6.11 0.23
CA VAL A 23 2.06 -7.05 -0.03
C VAL A 23 1.93 -8.09 1.09
N ILE A 24 3.04 -8.70 1.51
CA ILE A 24 3.07 -9.69 2.60
C ILE A 24 2.65 -9.05 3.92
N LEU A 25 3.20 -7.87 4.25
CA LEU A 25 2.87 -7.16 5.48
C LEU A 25 1.38 -6.81 5.56
N LEU A 26 0.79 -6.31 4.46
CA LEU A 26 -0.65 -6.01 4.38
C LEU A 26 -1.51 -7.27 4.50
N ALA A 27 -1.11 -8.37 3.83
CA ALA A 27 -1.83 -9.63 3.92
C ALA A 27 -1.80 -10.19 5.36
N LEU A 28 -0.64 -10.13 6.02
CA LEU A 28 -0.52 -10.53 7.43
C LEU A 28 -1.37 -9.65 8.34
N GLN A 29 -1.32 -8.33 8.14
CA GLN A 29 -2.11 -7.38 8.92
C GLN A 29 -3.60 -7.67 8.83
N TYR A 30 -4.11 -7.84 7.61
CA TYR A 30 -5.55 -8.05 7.37
C TYR A 30 -6.02 -9.43 7.84
N LEU A 31 -5.26 -10.51 7.56
CA LEU A 31 -5.70 -11.87 7.86
C LEU A 31 -5.60 -12.24 9.35
N PHE A 32 -4.66 -11.63 10.08
CA PHE A 32 -4.35 -12.06 11.45
C PHE A 32 -4.47 -10.95 12.51
N PHE A 33 -4.41 -9.66 12.12
CA PHE A 33 -4.24 -8.56 13.07
C PHE A 33 -5.24 -7.39 12.88
N ASP A 34 -6.40 -7.62 12.27
CA ASP A 34 -7.43 -6.58 12.01
C ASP A 34 -8.30 -6.23 13.26
N GLY A 35 -8.15 -6.98 14.36
CA GLY A 35 -9.02 -6.92 15.54
C GLY A 35 -8.79 -5.75 16.51
N MET A 36 -8.56 -4.52 16.04
CA MET A 36 -8.22 -3.36 16.87
C MET A 36 -9.41 -2.68 17.56
N GLY A 37 -10.65 -2.91 17.12
CA GLY A 37 -11.82 -2.24 17.68
C GLY A 37 -12.06 -2.51 19.17
N ARG A 38 -11.97 -3.78 19.61
CA ARG A 38 -12.13 -4.15 21.04
C ARG A 38 -11.02 -3.59 21.92
N PRO A 39 -9.72 -3.79 21.61
CA PRO A 39 -8.63 -3.16 22.37
C PRO A 39 -8.74 -1.64 22.42
N PHE A 40 -9.13 -0.99 21.33
CA PHE A 40 -9.30 0.47 21.33
C PHE A 40 -10.42 0.92 22.26
N HIS A 41 -11.55 0.22 22.29
CA HIS A 41 -12.64 0.52 23.23
C HIS A 41 -12.19 0.36 24.69
N GLN A 42 -11.49 -0.73 25.01
CA GLN A 42 -10.91 -0.97 26.33
C GLN A 42 -9.95 0.16 26.75
N LEU A 43 -9.09 0.61 25.82
CA LEU A 43 -8.18 1.73 26.03
C LEU A 43 -8.91 3.05 26.36
N MET A 44 -10.04 3.30 25.69
CA MET A 44 -10.88 4.49 25.93
C MET A 44 -11.57 4.46 27.29
N GLU A 45 -11.89 3.26 27.80
CA GLU A 45 -12.43 3.06 29.15
C GLU A 45 -11.36 3.07 30.25
N GLY A 46 -10.09 3.27 29.89
CA GLY A 46 -8.97 3.28 30.84
C GLY A 46 -8.50 1.89 31.28
N GLN A 47 -8.94 0.84 30.60
CA GLN A 47 -8.48 -0.52 30.85
C GLN A 47 -7.12 -0.79 30.17
N ASP A 48 -6.42 -1.82 30.63
CA ASP A 48 -5.23 -2.31 29.92
C ASP A 48 -5.67 -3.01 28.62
N ALA A 49 -5.14 -2.52 27.50
CA ALA A 49 -5.44 -2.99 26.16
C ALA A 49 -4.19 -3.47 25.40
N TRP A 50 -3.03 -3.55 26.07
CA TRP A 50 -1.76 -3.92 25.45
C TRP A 50 -1.63 -5.43 25.25
N THR A 51 -2.26 -5.91 24.18
CA THR A 51 -2.17 -7.32 23.76
C THR A 51 -1.07 -7.54 22.73
N THR A 52 -0.65 -8.78 22.53
CA THR A 52 0.28 -9.16 21.45
C THR A 52 -0.22 -8.72 20.07
N THR A 53 -1.52 -8.86 19.81
CA THR A 53 -2.17 -8.41 18.56
C THR A 53 -1.99 -6.92 18.34
N VAL A 54 -2.21 -6.10 19.38
CA VAL A 54 -2.01 -4.64 19.32
C VAL A 54 -0.57 -4.29 19.00
N VAL A 55 0.39 -4.89 19.71
CA VAL A 55 1.81 -4.61 19.51
C VAL A 55 2.24 -4.97 18.09
N ILE A 56 1.83 -6.14 17.59
CA ILE A 56 2.14 -6.57 16.22
C ILE A 56 1.46 -5.66 15.20
N HIS A 57 0.18 -5.29 15.40
CA HIS A 57 -0.55 -4.39 14.51
C HIS A 57 0.18 -3.04 14.37
N LEU A 58 0.58 -2.43 15.50
CA LEU A 58 1.32 -1.17 15.51
C LEU A 58 2.70 -1.32 14.83
N ALA A 59 3.44 -2.38 15.14
CA ALA A 59 4.75 -2.64 14.56
C ALA A 59 4.68 -2.83 13.04
N ILE A 60 3.77 -3.65 12.54
CA ILE A 60 3.55 -3.84 11.10
C ILE A 60 3.11 -2.53 10.45
N GLY A 61 2.22 -1.75 11.09
CA GLY A 61 1.80 -0.44 10.59
C GLY A 61 2.99 0.51 10.37
N VAL A 62 3.93 0.58 11.33
CA VAL A 62 5.16 1.36 11.20
C VAL A 62 6.05 0.81 10.08
N LEU A 63 6.22 -0.51 9.98
CA LEU A 63 7.01 -1.13 8.91
C LEU A 63 6.43 -0.82 7.52
N VAL A 64 5.10 -0.87 7.36
CA VAL A 64 4.42 -0.51 6.11
C VAL A 64 4.66 0.97 5.78
N LEU A 65 4.54 1.87 6.76
CA LEU A 65 4.80 3.31 6.55
C LEU A 65 6.23 3.54 6.07
N LEU A 66 7.23 2.97 6.75
CA LEU A 66 8.64 3.11 6.39
C LEU A 66 8.93 2.52 5.00
N ALA A 67 8.39 1.33 4.72
CA ALA A 67 8.52 0.70 3.41
C ALA A 67 7.86 1.54 2.31
N ALA A 68 6.67 2.11 2.55
CA ALA A 68 5.97 2.96 1.60
C ALA A 68 6.76 4.25 1.27
N LEU A 69 7.30 4.92 2.30
CA LEU A 69 8.16 6.10 2.13
C LEU A 69 9.44 5.77 1.36
N TRP A 70 10.08 4.63 1.67
CA TRP A 70 11.26 4.18 0.93
C TRP A 70 10.92 3.85 -0.52
N ARG A 71 9.82 3.12 -0.77
CA ARG A 71 9.35 2.84 -2.14
C ARG A 71 9.09 4.12 -2.92
N LEU A 72 8.50 5.13 -2.28
CA LEU A 72 8.23 6.41 -2.92
C LEU A 72 9.52 7.18 -3.23
N SER A 73 10.52 7.12 -2.34
CA SER A 73 11.86 7.67 -2.59
C SER A 73 12.56 6.98 -3.76
N LEU A 74 12.51 5.64 -3.83
CA LEU A 74 13.05 4.88 -4.96
C LEU A 74 12.31 5.17 -6.26
N ARG A 75 10.98 5.29 -6.21
CA ARG A 75 10.18 5.65 -7.38
C ARG A 75 10.55 7.02 -7.94
N ARG A 76 10.86 7.99 -7.07
CA ARG A 76 11.31 9.34 -7.50
C ARG A 76 12.73 9.35 -8.06
N SER A 77 13.64 8.56 -7.48
CA SER A 77 15.05 8.54 -7.88
C SER A 77 15.35 7.63 -9.09
N HIS A 78 14.68 6.48 -9.19
CA HIS A 78 14.92 5.48 -10.25
C HIS A 78 13.82 5.48 -11.33
N GLY A 79 12.74 6.24 -11.13
CA GLY A 79 11.62 6.26 -12.04
C GLY A 79 10.77 4.99 -12.01
N VAL A 80 9.89 4.88 -13.01
CA VAL A 80 9.06 3.70 -13.29
C VAL A 80 9.19 3.33 -14.75
N PRO A 81 9.14 2.03 -15.11
CA PRO A 81 9.08 1.61 -16.50
C PRO A 81 7.85 2.16 -17.21
N GLU A 82 7.99 2.48 -18.50
CA GLU A 82 6.90 2.97 -19.34
C GLU A 82 5.77 1.95 -19.46
N GLU A 83 4.53 2.43 -19.61
CA GLU A 83 3.37 1.55 -19.77
C GLU A 83 3.50 0.71 -21.07
N PRO A 84 3.00 -0.54 -21.12
CA PRO A 84 3.04 -1.34 -22.34
C PRO A 84 2.45 -0.61 -23.54
N GLU A 85 3.07 -0.79 -24.71
CA GLU A 85 2.58 -0.20 -25.96
C GLU A 85 1.13 -0.62 -26.23
N GLY A 86 0.32 0.33 -26.72
CA GLY A 86 -1.11 0.08 -26.98
C GLY A 86 -2.04 0.14 -25.76
N THR A 87 -1.51 0.43 -24.55
CA THR A 87 -2.38 0.66 -23.37
C THR A 87 -3.29 1.88 -23.60
N PRO A 88 -4.63 1.75 -23.51
CA PRO A 88 -5.55 2.87 -23.69
C PRO A 88 -5.33 3.99 -22.66
N ASP A 89 -5.52 5.25 -23.05
CA ASP A 89 -5.25 6.40 -22.16
C ASP A 89 -6.11 6.39 -20.87
N ARG A 90 -7.34 5.90 -20.96
CA ARG A 90 -8.21 5.69 -19.77
C ARG A 90 -7.61 4.68 -18.80
N ALA A 91 -6.98 3.61 -19.29
CA ALA A 91 -6.32 2.61 -18.46
C ALA A 91 -5.03 3.16 -17.83
N LYS A 92 -4.27 3.99 -18.56
CA LYS A 92 -3.11 4.70 -18.00
C LYS A 92 -3.53 5.64 -16.86
N LEU A 93 -4.59 6.43 -17.06
CA LEU A 93 -5.12 7.33 -16.03
C LEU A 93 -5.61 6.55 -14.80
N ALA A 94 -6.39 5.47 -15.01
CA ALA A 94 -6.87 4.61 -13.94
C ALA A 94 -5.72 3.97 -13.16
N SER A 95 -4.69 3.46 -13.84
CA SER A 95 -3.48 2.92 -13.22
C SER A 95 -2.80 3.97 -12.34
N LYS A 96 -2.60 5.20 -12.84
CA LYS A 96 -2.02 6.29 -12.05
C LYS A 96 -2.87 6.61 -10.82
N ALA A 97 -4.19 6.75 -10.98
CA ALA A 97 -5.11 7.04 -9.88
C ALA A 97 -5.06 5.97 -8.79
N VAL A 98 -5.12 4.68 -9.16
CA VAL A 98 -5.03 3.56 -8.21
C VAL A 98 -3.68 3.55 -7.49
N HIS A 99 -2.56 3.73 -8.21
CA HIS A 99 -1.24 3.75 -7.58
C HIS A 99 -1.08 4.92 -6.60
N TYR A 100 -1.49 6.13 -6.97
CA TYR A 100 -1.42 7.28 -6.07
C TYR A 100 -2.37 7.13 -4.88
N GLY A 101 -3.57 6.59 -5.08
CA GLY A 101 -4.52 6.28 -4.03
C GLY A 101 -3.94 5.28 -3.02
N ILE A 102 -3.37 4.17 -3.50
CA ILE A 102 -2.71 3.19 -2.62
C ILE A 102 -1.55 3.84 -1.86
N TYR A 103 -0.67 4.60 -2.51
CA TYR A 103 0.43 5.28 -1.80
C TYR A 103 -0.06 6.22 -0.72
N ALA A 104 -1.11 7.01 -0.99
CA ALA A 104 -1.70 7.90 0.00
C ALA A 104 -2.25 7.10 1.20
N LEU A 105 -2.98 6.02 0.95
CA LEU A 105 -3.56 5.19 2.00
C LEU A 105 -2.51 4.46 2.82
N LEU A 106 -1.44 3.93 2.21
CA LEU A 106 -0.33 3.29 2.93
C LEU A 106 0.41 4.24 3.89
N ILE A 107 0.28 5.55 3.69
CA ILE A 107 0.84 6.57 4.58
C ILE A 107 -0.20 7.03 5.61
N ILE A 108 -1.42 7.34 5.15
CA ILE A 108 -2.48 7.88 6.01
C ILE A 108 -2.96 6.85 7.03
N LEU A 109 -3.05 5.56 6.67
CA LEU A 109 -3.55 4.52 7.58
C LEU A 109 -2.67 4.37 8.83
N PRO A 110 -1.34 4.10 8.73
CA PRO A 110 -0.50 4.00 9.93
C PRO A 110 -0.51 5.27 10.79
N ILE A 111 -0.55 6.45 10.16
CA ILE A 111 -0.62 7.74 10.87
C ILE A 111 -1.95 7.87 11.62
N SER A 112 -3.08 7.68 10.95
CA SER A 112 -4.41 7.80 11.57
C SER A 112 -4.61 6.80 12.70
N GLY A 113 -4.15 5.55 12.53
CA GLY A 113 -4.19 4.53 13.59
C GLY A 113 -3.31 4.90 14.79
N SER A 114 -2.12 5.46 14.54
CA SER A 114 -1.24 5.93 15.62
C SER A 114 -1.84 7.12 16.38
N VAL A 115 -2.42 8.09 15.66
CA VAL A 115 -3.11 9.24 16.26
C VAL A 115 -4.31 8.77 17.07
N ALA A 116 -5.07 7.80 16.58
CA ALA A 116 -6.17 7.18 17.33
C ALA A 116 -5.66 6.57 18.63
N TRP A 117 -4.69 5.65 18.55
CA TRP A 117 -4.19 4.87 19.68
C TRP A 117 -3.52 5.73 20.74
N PHE A 118 -2.52 6.53 20.36
CA PHE A 118 -1.75 7.34 21.32
C PHE A 118 -2.49 8.60 21.76
N GLY A 119 -3.36 9.15 20.91
CA GLY A 119 -4.18 10.30 21.25
C GLY A 119 -5.45 9.94 22.02
N LYS A 120 -5.86 8.66 22.05
CA LYS A 120 -7.14 8.21 22.58
C LYS A 120 -8.33 8.99 21.97
N ILE A 121 -8.32 9.11 20.65
CA ILE A 121 -9.31 9.89 19.89
C ILE A 121 -10.12 8.93 19.01
N GLY A 122 -11.46 8.95 19.16
CA GLY A 122 -12.35 8.06 18.41
C GLY A 122 -12.45 8.38 16.91
N THR A 123 -12.44 9.67 16.53
CA THR A 123 -12.61 10.06 15.12
C THR A 123 -11.52 9.49 14.20
N PRO A 124 -10.20 9.60 14.52
CA PRO A 124 -9.15 8.95 13.73
C PRO A 124 -9.28 7.43 13.66
N ALA A 125 -9.84 6.77 14.69
CA ALA A 125 -10.07 5.32 14.67
C ALA A 125 -11.14 4.94 13.63
N GLN A 126 -12.26 5.67 13.60
CA GLN A 126 -13.32 5.48 12.61
C GLN A 126 -12.83 5.77 11.19
N VAL A 127 -12.06 6.85 11.02
CA VAL A 127 -11.44 7.18 9.73
C VAL A 127 -10.49 6.07 9.29
N HIS A 128 -9.67 5.54 10.20
CA HIS A 128 -8.76 4.43 9.90
C HIS A 128 -9.52 3.20 9.39
N GLU A 129 -10.59 2.79 10.07
CA GLU A 129 -11.43 1.65 9.66
C GLU A 129 -12.04 1.84 8.27
N ILE A 130 -12.62 3.02 8.00
CA ILE A 130 -13.21 3.35 6.69
C ILE A 130 -12.12 3.30 5.60
N LEU A 131 -10.97 3.91 5.86
CA LEU A 131 -9.87 3.95 4.89
C LEU A 131 -9.25 2.58 4.63
N THR A 132 -9.29 1.64 5.59
CA THR A 132 -8.85 0.26 5.38
C THR A 132 -9.72 -0.42 4.32
N ASN A 133 -11.04 -0.26 4.38
CA ASN A 133 -11.94 -0.80 3.37
C ASN A 133 -11.67 -0.20 1.97
N VAL A 134 -11.38 1.11 1.91
CA VAL A 134 -10.99 1.77 0.65
C VAL A 134 -9.66 1.21 0.13
N LEU A 135 -8.67 0.98 1.00
CA LEU A 135 -7.40 0.38 0.61
C LEU A 135 -7.61 -1.03 0.03
N LEU A 136 -8.40 -1.87 0.70
CA LEU A 136 -8.70 -3.22 0.24
C LEU A 136 -9.38 -3.23 -1.13
N ALA A 137 -10.34 -2.32 -1.35
CA ALA A 137 -10.98 -2.17 -2.65
C ALA A 137 -9.98 -1.76 -3.75
N LEU A 138 -9.10 -0.79 -3.47
CA LEU A 138 -8.06 -0.36 -4.42
C LEU A 138 -7.02 -1.44 -4.68
N VAL A 139 -6.61 -2.20 -3.66
CA VAL A 139 -5.73 -3.36 -3.81
C VAL A 139 -6.40 -4.43 -4.67
N GLY A 140 -7.69 -4.70 -4.45
CA GLY A 140 -8.47 -5.61 -5.30
C GLY A 140 -8.48 -5.17 -6.76
N ILE A 141 -8.80 -3.90 -7.02
CA ILE A 141 -8.76 -3.31 -8.38
C ILE A 141 -7.34 -3.42 -8.98
N HIS A 142 -6.30 -3.14 -8.19
CA HIS A 142 -4.91 -3.24 -8.62
C HIS A 142 -4.54 -4.66 -9.05
N VAL A 143 -4.91 -5.66 -8.25
CA VAL A 143 -4.66 -7.08 -8.55
C VAL A 143 -5.45 -7.49 -9.79
N LEU A 144 -6.73 -7.14 -9.89
CA LEU A 144 -7.57 -7.43 -11.05
C LEU A 144 -6.99 -6.83 -12.34
N ALA A 145 -6.52 -5.58 -12.29
CA ALA A 145 -5.85 -4.95 -13.43
C ALA A 145 -4.60 -5.75 -13.83
N ALA A 146 -3.78 -6.17 -12.87
CA ALA A 146 -2.60 -6.97 -13.14
C ALA A 146 -2.94 -8.32 -13.80
N LEU A 147 -4.07 -8.94 -13.41
CA LEU A 147 -4.58 -10.17 -14.04
C LEU A 147 -5.10 -9.90 -15.47
N VAL A 148 -5.77 -8.77 -15.72
CA VAL A 148 -6.19 -8.36 -17.08
C VAL A 148 -4.99 -8.19 -17.99
N HIS A 149 -3.95 -7.49 -17.52
CA HIS A 149 -2.68 -7.36 -18.24
C HIS A 149 -2.07 -8.74 -18.58
N GLN A 150 -2.05 -9.66 -17.60
CA GLN A 150 -1.46 -10.99 -17.78
C GLN A 150 -2.26 -11.90 -18.73
N PHE A 151 -3.59 -11.93 -18.61
CA PHE A 151 -4.42 -12.95 -19.27
C PHE A 151 -5.20 -12.44 -20.48
N VAL A 152 -5.60 -11.17 -20.50
CA VAL A 152 -6.37 -10.57 -21.59
C VAL A 152 -5.45 -9.88 -22.58
N TRP A 153 -4.62 -8.94 -22.10
CA TRP A 153 -3.70 -8.18 -22.97
C TRP A 153 -2.40 -8.94 -23.26
N LYS A 154 -2.03 -9.89 -22.41
CA LYS A 154 -0.85 -10.76 -22.57
C LYS A 154 0.44 -9.97 -22.81
N ASP A 155 0.54 -8.79 -22.20
CA ASP A 155 1.67 -7.87 -22.35
C ASP A 155 2.82 -8.16 -21.37
N ASN A 156 2.71 -9.25 -20.60
CA ASN A 156 3.69 -9.70 -19.64
C ASN A 156 4.05 -8.66 -18.56
N LEU A 157 3.13 -7.74 -18.21
CA LEU A 157 3.36 -6.72 -17.19
C LEU A 157 3.88 -7.29 -15.86
N LEU A 158 3.38 -8.47 -15.44
CA LEU A 158 3.79 -9.12 -14.20
C LEU A 158 5.27 -9.53 -14.18
N LEU A 159 5.91 -9.78 -15.34
CA LEU A 159 7.35 -10.09 -15.40
C LEU A 159 8.21 -8.95 -14.83
N ARG A 160 7.70 -7.71 -14.86
CA ARG A 160 8.40 -6.55 -14.32
C ARG A 160 8.49 -6.58 -12.79
N MET A 161 7.65 -7.37 -12.12
CA MET A 161 7.62 -7.54 -10.67
C MET A 161 8.14 -8.90 -10.18
N LYS A 162 8.50 -9.82 -11.07
CA LYS A 162 9.17 -11.09 -10.71
C LYS A 162 10.60 -10.87 -10.23
#